data_AF-A0A840C9R8-F1
#
_entry.id   AF-A0A840C9R8-F1
#
_cell.length_a   1.000
_cell.length_b   1.000
_cell.length_c   1.000
_cell.angle_alpha   90.00
_cell.angle_beta   90.00
_cell.angle_gamma   90.00
#
_symmetry.space_group_name_H-M   'P 1'
#
loop_
_entity.id
_entity.type
_entity.pdbx_description
1 polymer ?
#
loop_
_entity_poly.entity_id
_entity_poly.type
_entity_poly.pdbx_seq_one_letter_code
_entity_poly.pdbx_strand_id
1 'polypeptide(L)'
;MEAETWQSELIFGLAREDFQNRRGYRALALDLELHSAPLWRVGGFDIARAGAITADDEGDIWTGIGPAVIRRFASRYFFEASLVTGYYDQSPGGIELGPGLEFRTLGGIGMRLPNGADLSIATDHKSNRDTGSFNPGVEKLSLRYRFGF
;
A
#
# COMPACT_ATOMS: atom_id res chain seq x y z
N MET A 1 -15.32 -5.80 -26.16
CA MET A 1 -15.39 -4.62 -25.27
C MET A 1 -16.28 -5.05 -24.11
N GLU A 2 -15.69 -5.67 -23.09
CA GLU A 2 -16.44 -6.11 -21.92
C GLU A 2 -16.74 -4.91 -21.03
N ALA A 3 -17.92 -4.90 -20.41
CA ALA A 3 -18.35 -3.87 -19.49
C ALA A 3 -17.40 -3.83 -18.28
N GLU A 4 -16.69 -2.73 -18.08
CA GLU A 4 -15.86 -2.51 -16.89
C GLU A 4 -16.76 -2.42 -15.65
N THR A 5 -16.85 -3.53 -14.92
CA THR A 5 -17.63 -3.65 -13.70
C THR A 5 -17.03 -2.82 -12.58
N TRP A 6 -17.90 -2.08 -11.88
CA TRP A 6 -17.62 -1.38 -10.63
C TRP A 6 -17.41 -2.40 -9.52
N GLN A 7 -16.20 -2.92 -9.41
CA GLN A 7 -15.86 -3.90 -8.38
C GLN A 7 -15.02 -3.24 -7.30
N SER A 8 -15.27 -3.66 -6.06
CA SER A 8 -14.35 -3.38 -4.97
C SER A 8 -13.20 -4.37 -5.08
N GLU A 9 -12.04 -4.01 -4.55
CA GLU A 9 -10.84 -4.84 -4.68
C GLU A 9 -10.27 -5.16 -3.31
N LEU A 10 -9.90 -6.42 -3.11
CA LEU A 10 -9.10 -6.84 -1.97
C LEU A 10 -7.68 -7.09 -2.45
N ILE A 11 -6.71 -6.54 -1.72
CA ILE A 11 -5.29 -6.68 -2.01
C ILE A 11 -4.61 -7.32 -0.81
N PHE A 12 -3.90 -8.42 -1.06
CA PHE A 12 -2.99 -9.03 -0.11
C PHE A 12 -1.55 -8.72 -0.52
N GLY A 13 -0.70 -8.35 0.43
CA GLY A 13 0.72 -8.12 0.19
C GLY A 13 1.60 -8.92 1.13
N LEU A 14 2.70 -9.43 0.59
CA LEU A 14 3.86 -9.89 1.36
C LEU A 14 4.99 -8.89 1.14
N ALA A 15 5.57 -8.41 2.21
CA ALA A 15 6.45 -7.27 2.17
C ALA A 15 7.68 -7.43 3.09
N ARG A 16 8.68 -6.62 2.82
CA ARG A 16 9.85 -6.45 3.68
C ARG A 16 10.06 -4.98 4.00
N GLU A 17 10.12 -4.66 5.29
CA GLU A 17 10.39 -3.30 5.77
C GLU A 17 11.90 -3.02 5.92
N ASP A 18 12.28 -1.73 5.84
CA ASP A 18 13.66 -1.23 5.69
C ASP A 18 14.45 -2.06 4.66
N PHE A 19 13.88 -2.23 3.46
CA PHE A 19 14.47 -3.10 2.43
C PHE A 19 15.86 -2.63 1.96
N GLN A 20 16.19 -1.35 2.20
CA GLN A 20 17.50 -0.77 1.90
C GLN A 20 18.50 -0.95 3.06
N ASN A 21 18.08 -1.56 4.17
CA ASN A 21 18.87 -1.87 5.35
C ASN A 21 19.64 -0.66 5.88
N ARG A 22 18.99 0.51 5.90
CA ARG A 22 19.64 1.74 6.35
C ARG A 22 19.87 1.76 7.85
N ARG A 23 19.11 0.96 8.61
CA ARG A 23 19.08 1.03 10.08
C ARG A 23 19.34 -0.31 10.77
N GLY A 24 19.66 -1.35 10.00
CA GLY A 24 19.86 -2.70 10.53
C GLY A 24 18.59 -3.37 11.02
N TYR A 25 17.43 -2.78 10.72
CA TYR A 25 16.10 -3.29 11.04
C TYR A 25 15.53 -4.03 9.82
N ARG A 26 14.89 -5.19 10.00
CA ARG A 26 14.40 -6.00 8.88
C ARG A 26 13.18 -6.85 9.28
N ALA A 27 12.00 -6.29 9.02
CA ALA A 27 10.74 -6.98 9.22
C ALA A 27 10.28 -7.76 7.99
N LEU A 28 9.60 -8.88 8.20
CA LEU A 28 8.64 -9.42 7.24
C LEU A 28 7.25 -8.90 7.59
N ALA A 29 6.56 -8.29 6.62
CA ALA A 29 5.24 -7.70 6.82
C ALA A 29 4.17 -8.34 5.93
N LEU A 30 2.95 -8.37 6.45
CA LEU A 30 1.73 -8.69 5.73
C LEU A 30 0.89 -7.43 5.56
N ASP A 31 0.40 -7.22 4.33
CA ASP A 31 -0.48 -6.13 3.99
C ASP A 31 -1.87 -6.64 3.62
N LEU A 32 -2.89 -5.93 4.08
CA LEU A 32 -4.26 -6.05 3.61
C LEU A 32 -4.76 -4.66 3.20
N GLU A 33 -5.21 -4.52 1.96
CA GLU A 33 -5.91 -3.31 1.53
C GLU A 33 -7.26 -3.63 0.92
N LEU A 34 -8.24 -2.78 1.21
CA LEU A 34 -9.56 -2.80 0.61
C LEU A 34 -9.74 -1.52 -0.19
N HIS A 35 -9.92 -1.63 -1.50
CA HIS A 35 -10.23 -0.49 -2.37
C HIS A 35 -11.72 -0.54 -2.73
N SER A 36 -12.40 0.60 -2.69
CA SER A 36 -13.76 0.70 -3.21
C SER A 36 -13.78 0.56 -4.73
N ALA A 37 -14.96 0.38 -5.32
CA ALA A 37 -15.12 0.68 -6.74
C ALA A 37 -14.61 2.11 -7.07
N PRO A 38 -14.03 2.33 -8.26
CA PRO A 38 -13.51 3.63 -8.64
C PRO A 38 -14.61 4.69 -8.58
N LEU A 39 -14.42 5.78 -7.85
CA LEU A 39 -15.38 6.87 -7.71
C LEU A 39 -15.25 7.88 -8.85
N TRP A 40 -14.05 8.04 -9.38
CA TRP A 40 -13.76 8.94 -10.49
C TRP A 40 -12.88 8.25 -11.52
N ARG A 41 -13.10 8.61 -12.79
CA ARG A 41 -12.29 8.20 -13.93
C ARG A 41 -11.86 9.43 -14.70
N VAL A 42 -10.59 9.80 -14.59
CA VAL A 42 -10.07 11.04 -15.18
C VAL A 42 -8.73 10.74 -15.85
N GLY A 43 -8.62 11.02 -17.15
CA GLY A 43 -7.35 10.84 -17.88
C GLY A 43 -6.82 9.40 -17.89
N GLY A 44 -7.70 8.40 -17.79
CA GLY A 44 -7.32 6.98 -17.69
C GLY A 44 -6.86 6.54 -16.29
N PHE A 45 -7.05 7.38 -15.27
CA PHE A 45 -6.87 7.01 -13.87
C PHE A 45 -8.22 6.65 -13.25
N ASP A 46 -8.30 5.46 -12.67
CA ASP A 46 -9.36 5.03 -11.78
C ASP A 46 -8.99 5.45 -10.36
N ILE A 47 -9.83 6.27 -9.72
CA ILE A 47 -9.58 6.81 -8.38
C ILE A 47 -10.58 6.21 -7.40
N ALA A 48 -10.11 5.54 -6.36
CA ALA A 48 -10.91 4.86 -5.35
C ALA A 48 -10.57 5.33 -3.92
N ARG A 49 -11.43 4.98 -2.96
CA ARG A 49 -11.07 5.01 -1.53
C ARG A 49 -10.36 3.72 -1.17
N ALA A 50 -9.42 3.80 -0.24
CA ALA A 50 -8.67 2.68 0.28
C ALA A 50 -8.70 2.68 1.82
N GLY A 51 -8.86 1.49 2.40
CA GLY A 51 -8.45 1.17 3.77
C GLY A 51 -7.27 0.20 3.72
N ALA A 52 -6.31 0.35 4.62
CA ALA A 52 -5.09 -0.45 4.62
C ALA A 52 -4.70 -0.85 6.03
N ILE A 53 -4.16 -2.06 6.18
CA ILE A 53 -3.56 -2.59 7.40
C ILE A 53 -2.21 -3.21 7.02
N THR A 54 -1.19 -2.95 7.83
CA THR A 54 0.11 -3.62 7.79
C THR A 54 0.38 -4.19 9.18
N ALA A 55 0.83 -5.44 9.24
CA ALA A 55 1.37 -6.03 10.46
C ALA A 55 2.67 -6.75 10.13
N ASP A 56 3.67 -6.66 11.01
CA ASP A 56 4.96 -7.32 10.82
C ASP A 56 5.30 -8.36 11.89
N ASP A 57 6.44 -9.04 11.71
CA ASP A 57 6.90 -10.11 12.57
C ASP A 57 7.64 -9.64 13.83
N GLU A 58 7.92 -8.33 13.97
CA GLU A 58 8.31 -7.72 15.24
C GLU A 58 7.11 -7.22 16.05
N GLY A 59 5.91 -7.24 15.47
CA GLY A 59 4.65 -6.96 16.14
C GLY A 59 4.16 -5.53 15.97
N ASP A 60 4.74 -4.75 15.06
CA ASP A 60 4.22 -3.43 14.72
C ASP A 60 2.94 -3.56 13.89
N ILE A 61 2.01 -2.65 14.14
CA ILE A 61 0.75 -2.59 13.40
C ILE A 61 0.54 -1.17 12.88
N TRP A 62 0.13 -1.06 11.62
CA TRP A 62 -0.34 0.19 11.05
C TRP A 62 -1.72 0.01 10.41
N THR A 63 -2.61 0.98 10.58
CA THR A 63 -3.92 0.99 9.92
C THR A 63 -4.26 2.39 9.44
N GLY A 64 -4.86 2.52 8.26
CA GLY A 64 -5.14 3.84 7.69
C GLY A 64 -6.18 3.85 6.58
N ILE A 65 -6.59 5.06 6.20
CA ILE A 65 -7.53 5.33 5.10
C ILE A 65 -7.02 6.45 4.19
N GLY A 66 -7.41 6.41 2.92
CA GLY A 66 -7.04 7.45 1.95
C GLY A 66 -7.41 7.11 0.51
N PRO A 67 -7.01 7.95 -0.47
CA PRO A 67 -7.19 7.63 -1.88
C PRO A 67 -6.19 6.57 -2.41
N ALA A 68 -6.66 5.79 -3.38
CA ALA A 68 -5.84 4.96 -4.24
C ALA A 68 -6.15 5.24 -5.71
N VAL A 69 -5.15 5.04 -6.58
CA VAL A 69 -5.28 5.24 -8.02
C VAL A 69 -4.67 4.09 -8.80
N ILE A 70 -5.32 3.70 -9.89
CA ILE A 70 -4.81 2.73 -10.87
C ILE A 70 -4.88 3.35 -12.26
N ARG A 71 -3.86 3.11 -13.08
CA ARG A 71 -3.89 3.42 -14.52
C ARG A 71 -3.43 2.22 -15.33
N ARG A 72 -4.33 1.66 -16.13
CA ARG A 72 -4.03 0.53 -17.02
C ARG A 72 -3.40 1.00 -18.34
N PHE A 73 -2.46 0.22 -18.86
CA PHE A 73 -1.76 0.47 -20.13
C PHE A 73 -1.30 -0.83 -20.78
N ALA A 74 -0.98 -0.77 -22.09
CA ALA A 74 -0.49 -1.93 -22.87
C ALA A 74 -1.32 -3.21 -22.64
N SER A 75 -2.65 -3.03 -22.61
CA SER A 75 -3.73 -4.04 -22.47
C SER A 75 -3.75 -4.87 -21.17
N ARG A 76 -2.62 -5.07 -20.49
CA ARG A 76 -2.53 -5.89 -19.27
C ARG A 76 -1.71 -5.28 -18.15
N TYR A 77 -0.99 -4.20 -18.38
CA TYR A 77 -0.12 -3.61 -17.36
C TYR A 77 -0.83 -2.47 -16.64
N PHE A 78 -0.38 -2.13 -15.45
CA PHE A 78 -0.91 -0.98 -14.72
C PHE A 78 0.15 -0.33 -13.83
N PHE A 79 -0.05 0.96 -13.59
CA PHE A 79 0.56 1.67 -12.47
C PHE A 79 -0.46 1.74 -11.33
N GLU A 80 0.02 1.65 -10.10
CA GLU A 80 -0.77 1.92 -8.90
C GLU A 80 -0.08 2.95 -8.01
N ALA A 81 -0.87 3.74 -7.31
CA ALA A 81 -0.38 4.56 -6.22
C ALA A 81 -1.46 4.73 -5.14
N SER A 82 -1.04 5.02 -3.91
CA SER A 82 -1.98 5.43 -2.86
C SER A 82 -1.32 6.42 -1.90
N LEU A 83 -2.15 7.24 -1.28
CA LEU A 83 -1.76 8.11 -0.18
C LEU A 83 -2.72 7.83 0.97
N VAL A 84 -2.22 7.28 2.06
CA VAL A 84 -3.06 6.79 3.16
C VAL A 84 -2.54 7.35 4.46
N THR A 85 -3.40 8.00 5.24
CA THR A 85 -3.10 8.46 6.59
C THR A 85 -3.59 7.43 7.58
N GLY A 86 -2.83 7.20 8.65
CA GLY A 86 -3.13 6.12 9.57
C GLY A 86 -2.49 6.25 10.94
N TYR A 87 -2.82 5.29 11.80
CA TYR A 87 -2.23 5.11 13.12
C TYR A 87 -1.22 3.97 13.09
N TYR A 88 -0.05 4.20 13.68
CA TYR A 88 1.02 3.24 13.89
C TYR A 88 1.12 2.92 15.38
N ASP A 89 1.01 1.64 15.68
CA ASP A 89 1.23 1.07 16.99
C ASP A 89 2.58 0.35 16.99
N GLN A 90 3.56 0.96 17.65
CA GLN A 90 4.91 0.44 17.72
C GLN A 90 5.03 -0.62 18.83
N SER A 91 5.60 -1.76 18.48
CA SER A 91 6.00 -2.80 19.41
C SER A 91 7.29 -2.41 20.16
N PRO A 92 7.58 -2.99 21.34
CA PRO A 92 8.82 -2.71 22.06
C PRO A 92 10.11 -3.02 21.27
N GLY A 93 10.05 -3.95 20.32
CA GLY A 93 11.15 -4.32 19.44
C GLY A 93 11.03 -3.73 18.04
N GLY A 94 10.02 -2.88 17.82
CA GLY A 94 9.55 -2.34 16.55
C GLY A 94 10.40 -1.22 15.94
N ILE A 95 10.02 -0.77 14.75
CA ILE A 95 10.61 0.41 14.11
C ILE A 95 10.15 1.67 14.84
N GLU A 96 11.07 2.41 15.44
CA GLU A 96 10.71 3.70 16.02
C GLU A 96 10.40 4.70 14.90
N LEU A 97 9.14 5.13 14.80
CA LEU A 97 8.70 6.15 13.84
C LEU A 97 8.33 7.48 14.50
N GLY A 98 8.29 7.53 15.83
CA GLY A 98 7.89 8.73 16.57
C GLY A 98 6.40 8.70 16.93
N PRO A 99 5.64 9.80 16.72
CA PRO A 99 4.21 9.84 17.00
C PRO A 99 3.43 8.77 16.21
N GLY A 100 2.32 8.29 16.78
CA GLY A 100 1.50 7.28 16.11
C GLY A 100 0.80 7.73 14.83
N LEU A 101 0.73 9.03 14.50
CA LEU A 101 0.13 9.49 13.24
C LEU A 101 1.16 9.36 12.10
N GLU A 102 0.85 8.52 11.12
CA GLU A 102 1.75 8.19 10.02
C GLU A 102 1.06 8.34 8.65
N PHE A 103 1.82 8.81 7.65
CA PHE A 103 1.39 8.94 6.27
C PHE A 103 2.15 7.96 5.39
N ARG A 104 1.43 7.06 4.71
CA ARG A 104 1.97 6.10 3.75
C ARG A 104 1.74 6.57 2.33
N THR A 105 2.82 6.70 1.56
CA THR A 105 2.78 6.90 0.11
C THR A 105 3.25 5.63 -0.57
N LEU A 106 2.42 5.04 -1.43
CA LEU A 106 2.75 3.83 -2.20
C LEU A 106 2.82 4.15 -3.70
N GLY A 107 3.77 3.53 -4.39
CA GLY A 107 3.84 3.49 -5.85
C GLY A 107 4.27 2.10 -6.34
N GLY A 108 3.62 1.61 -7.39
CA GLY A 108 3.89 0.27 -7.92
C GLY A 108 3.55 0.11 -9.39
N ILE A 109 3.99 -1.03 -9.93
CA ILE A 109 3.69 -1.48 -11.28
C ILE A 109 3.28 -2.95 -11.23
N GLY A 110 2.32 -3.31 -12.05
CA GLY A 110 1.85 -4.69 -12.11
C GLY A 110 1.25 -5.08 -13.43
N MET A 111 0.69 -6.29 -13.44
CA MET A 111 0.01 -6.85 -14.58
C MET A 111 -1.22 -7.68 -14.18
N ARG A 112 -2.22 -7.67 -15.05
CA ARG A 112 -3.40 -8.53 -15.02
C ARG A 112 -2.99 -9.93 -15.47
N LEU A 113 -3.33 -10.91 -14.65
CA LEU A 113 -3.15 -12.34 -14.89
C LEU A 113 -4.33 -12.92 -15.69
N PRO A 114 -4.16 -14.08 -16.36
CA PRO A 114 -5.22 -14.71 -17.13
C PRO A 114 -6.47 -15.10 -16.33
N ASN A 115 -6.31 -15.32 -15.02
CA ASN A 115 -7.42 -15.64 -14.10
C ASN A 115 -8.22 -14.41 -13.67
N GLY A 116 -7.90 -13.21 -14.19
CA GLY A 116 -8.59 -11.98 -13.84
C GLY A 116 -8.04 -11.27 -12.60
N ALA A 117 -7.08 -11.84 -11.86
CA ALA A 117 -6.42 -11.13 -10.76
C ALA A 117 -5.27 -10.25 -11.26
N ASP A 118 -4.84 -9.30 -10.45
CA ASP A 118 -3.70 -8.42 -10.71
C ASP A 118 -2.53 -8.79 -9.77
N LEU A 119 -1.31 -8.82 -10.30
CA LEU A 119 -0.08 -9.01 -9.53
C LEU A 119 0.81 -7.77 -9.70
N SER A 120 1.33 -7.20 -8.62
CA SER A 120 2.22 -6.04 -8.67
C SER A 120 3.39 -6.13 -7.68
N ILE A 121 4.43 -5.35 -8.01
CA ILE A 121 5.48 -5.00 -7.07
C ILE A 121 5.32 -3.51 -6.76
N ALA A 122 5.37 -3.16 -5.48
CA ALA A 122 5.24 -1.78 -5.05
C ALA A 122 6.24 -1.45 -3.95
N THR A 123 6.61 -0.18 -3.88
CA THR A 123 7.31 0.38 -2.73
C THR A 123 6.42 1.40 -2.06
N ASP A 124 6.51 1.47 -0.74
CA ASP A 124 5.91 2.54 0.03
C ASP A 124 6.87 3.14 1.04
N HIS A 125 6.58 4.38 1.43
CA HIS A 125 7.28 5.10 2.47
C HIS A 125 6.26 5.61 3.50
N LYS A 126 6.50 5.30 4.77
CA LYS A 126 5.70 5.68 5.94
C LYS A 126 6.47 6.72 6.75
N SER A 127 5.87 7.86 7.07
CA SER A 127 6.48 8.93 7.89
C SER A 127 5.44 9.80 8.59
N ASN A 128 5.78 10.37 9.75
CA ASN A 128 4.88 11.26 10.49
C ASN A 128 4.88 12.71 9.99
N ARG A 129 5.59 13.01 8.89
CA ARG A 129 5.69 14.36 8.27
C ARG A 129 6.17 15.44 9.25
N ASP A 130 7.05 15.07 10.18
CA ASP A 130 7.59 15.95 11.23
C ASP A 130 6.52 16.56 12.14
N THR A 131 5.41 15.82 12.36
CA THR A 131 4.40 16.20 13.36
C THR A 131 4.90 15.99 14.80
N GLY A 132 6.04 15.31 14.97
CA GLY A 132 6.79 15.21 16.21
C GLY A 132 8.27 15.54 16.03
N SER A 133 9.05 15.40 17.12
CA SER A 133 10.49 15.72 17.12
C SER A 133 11.39 14.64 16.51
N PHE A 134 10.83 13.48 16.16
CA PHE A 134 11.53 12.35 15.58
C PHE A 134 10.70 11.80 14.43
N ASN A 135 11.30 11.72 13.24
CA ASN A 135 10.64 11.24 12.01
C ASN A 135 11.68 10.61 11.09
N PRO A 136 12.05 9.37 11.35
CA PRO A 136 13.06 8.74 10.54
C PRO A 136 12.39 8.18 9.26
N GLY A 137 11.11 7.83 9.31
CA GLY A 137 10.35 7.19 8.23
C GLY A 137 10.86 5.79 7.89
N VAL A 138 10.08 4.97 7.19
CA VAL A 138 10.48 3.62 6.78
C VAL A 138 10.05 3.33 5.36
N GLU A 139 10.93 2.71 4.58
CA GLU A 139 10.61 2.18 3.26
C GLU A 139 10.28 0.69 3.29
N LYS A 140 9.29 0.31 2.49
CA LYS A 140 8.86 -1.08 2.32
C LYS A 140 8.86 -1.46 0.84
N LEU A 141 9.16 -2.73 0.57
CA LEU A 141 9.01 -3.35 -0.75
C LEU A 141 8.03 -4.51 -0.62
N SER A 142 7.01 -4.55 -1.48
CA SER A 142 5.92 -5.52 -1.42
C SER A 142 5.67 -6.22 -2.76
N LEU A 143 5.32 -7.51 -2.68
CA LEU A 143 4.65 -8.25 -3.73
C LEU A 143 3.16 -8.32 -3.37
N ARG A 144 2.29 -7.94 -4.29
CA ARG A 144 0.87 -7.70 -4.03
C ARG A 144 -0.01 -8.46 -5.01
N TYR A 145 -1.05 -9.10 -4.48
CA TYR A 145 -2.07 -9.80 -5.25
C TYR A 145 -3.42 -9.14 -5.01
N ARG A 146 -4.04 -8.67 -6.09
CA ARG A 146 -5.31 -7.93 -6.11
C ARG A 146 -6.36 -8.75 -6.83
N PHE A 147 -7.56 -8.84 -6.27
CA PHE A 147 -8.72 -9.39 -6.96
C PHE A 147 -9.97 -8.56 -6.70
N GLY A 148 -10.79 -8.41 -7.74
CA GLY A 148 -12.07 -7.72 -7.69
C GLY A 148 -13.20 -8.65 -7.25
N PHE A 149 -14.23 -8.08 -6.61
CA PHE A 149 -15.47 -8.75 -6.20
C PHE A 149 -16.68 -7.82 -6.26
#